data_AF-A0A8A2U9H5-F1
#
_entry.id   AF-A0A8A2U9H5-F1
#
_cell.length_a   1.000
_cell.length_b   1.000
_cell.length_c   1.000
_cell.angle_alpha   90.00
_cell.angle_beta   90.00
_cell.angle_gamma   90.00
#
_symmetry.space_group_name_H-M   'P 1'
#
loop_
_entity.id
_entity.type
_entity.pdbx_description
1 polymer ?
#
loop_
_entity_poly.entity_id
_entity_poly.type
_entity_poly.pdbx_seq_one_letter_code
_entity_poly.pdbx_strand_id
1 'polypeptide(L)'
;MGADRQWFSVELTATGDPDAVVTAVENGTDRVDYRATHNGTLAFFGIEYITEDVIDSLESVIDHVDRVALVHGYDTAGVVSASYYERERRRLVERERLDRETAMTLQEGFFDYFAAKYGIHAVV
;
A
#
# COMPACT_ATOMS: atom_id res chain seq x y z
N MET A 1 -19.32 13.39 -6.79
CA MET A 1 -18.20 12.56 -7.29
C MET A 1 -17.58 11.93 -6.06
N GLY A 2 -17.66 10.60 -5.93
CA GLY A 2 -16.95 9.89 -4.87
C GLY A 2 -15.45 9.93 -5.17
N ALA A 3 -14.63 10.21 -4.17
CA ALA A 3 -13.19 10.21 -4.32
C ALA A 3 -12.68 8.77 -4.37
N ASP A 4 -11.70 8.49 -5.22
CA ASP A 4 -11.01 7.21 -5.22
C ASP A 4 -10.38 6.98 -3.85
N ARG A 5 -10.60 5.79 -3.28
CA ARG A 5 -10.09 5.44 -1.95
C ARG A 5 -9.01 4.40 -2.09
N GLN A 6 -7.84 4.74 -1.58
CA GLN A 6 -6.71 3.84 -1.55
C GLN A 6 -6.40 3.41 -0.12
N TRP A 7 -5.89 2.19 -0.01
CA TRP A 7 -5.40 1.58 1.21
C TRP A 7 -4.08 0.91 0.90
N PHE A 8 -3.09 1.05 1.76
CA PHE A 8 -1.84 0.31 1.54
C PHE A 8 -1.15 -0.02 2.85
N SER A 9 -0.36 -1.08 2.81
CA SER A 9 0.52 -1.50 3.90
C SER A 9 1.97 -1.41 3.46
N VAL A 10 2.83 -0.88 4.33
CA VAL A 10 4.27 -0.72 4.14
C VAL A 10 4.99 -1.52 5.20
N GLU A 11 5.74 -2.52 4.76
CA GLU A 11 6.70 -3.19 5.62
C GLU A 11 8.02 -2.44 5.58
N LEU A 12 8.57 -2.20 6.76
CA LEU A 12 9.81 -1.47 6.94
C LEU A 12 11.01 -2.42 6.84
N THR A 13 12.15 -1.87 6.44
CA THR A 13 13.42 -2.59 6.60
C THR A 13 13.74 -2.80 8.07
N ALA A 14 14.66 -3.71 8.40
CA ALA A 14 15.03 -3.99 9.80
C ALA A 14 15.56 -2.77 10.57
N THR A 15 16.06 -1.76 9.86
CA THR A 15 16.53 -0.48 10.41
C THR A 15 15.68 0.70 9.93
N GLY A 16 14.49 0.43 9.39
CA GLY A 16 13.59 1.43 8.84
C GLY A 16 13.05 2.34 9.93
N ASP A 17 12.90 3.61 9.59
CA ASP A 17 12.31 4.61 10.48
C ASP A 17 10.83 4.79 10.12
N PRO A 18 9.89 4.36 10.99
CA PRO A 18 8.47 4.50 10.73
C PRO A 18 8.05 5.97 10.58
N ASP A 19 8.67 6.90 11.32
CA ASP A 19 8.28 8.31 11.29
C ASP A 19 8.70 8.97 9.98
N ALA A 20 9.84 8.56 9.41
CA ALA A 20 10.27 9.00 8.09
C ALA A 20 9.28 8.55 7.00
N VAL A 21 8.79 7.30 7.07
CA VAL A 21 7.80 6.77 6.11
C VAL A 21 6.46 7.47 6.25
N VAL A 22 5.97 7.65 7.48
CA VAL A 22 4.73 8.39 7.75
C VAL A 22 4.83 9.82 7.21
N THR A 23 5.94 10.52 7.50
CA THR A 23 6.16 11.89 7.03
C THR A 23 6.20 11.98 5.50
N ALA A 24 6.84 11.01 4.83
CA ALA A 24 6.88 10.96 3.38
C ALA A 24 5.48 10.77 2.77
N VAL A 25 4.69 9.85 3.32
CA VAL A 25 3.31 9.61 2.89
C VAL A 25 2.45 10.85 3.13
N GLU A 26 2.49 11.44 4.33
CA GLU A 26 1.69 12.61 4.69
C GLU A 26 2.07 13.86 3.88
N ASN A 27 3.33 14.02 3.48
CA ASN A 27 3.75 15.10 2.58
C ASN A 27 3.36 14.87 1.11
N GLY A 28 3.22 13.60 0.72
CA GLY A 28 2.90 13.19 -0.64
C GLY A 28 1.40 13.03 -0.92
N THR A 29 0.55 13.24 0.08
CA THR A 29 -0.91 13.06 -0.05
C THR A 29 -1.68 14.21 0.56
N ASP A 30 -2.82 14.54 -0.05
CA ASP A 30 -3.71 15.58 0.45
C ASP A 30 -4.49 15.13 1.70
N ARG A 31 -4.69 13.81 1.87
CA ARG A 31 -5.51 13.29 2.96
C ARG A 31 -5.26 11.81 3.27
N VAL A 32 -5.02 11.50 4.54
CA VAL A 32 -5.08 10.15 5.12
C VAL A 32 -6.16 10.14 6.20
N ASP A 33 -7.19 9.31 6.04
CA ASP A 33 -8.28 9.24 7.04
C ASP A 33 -7.85 8.51 8.32
N TYR A 34 -7.04 7.45 8.19
CA TYR A 34 -6.61 6.63 9.33
C TYR A 34 -5.28 5.92 9.07
N ARG A 35 -4.52 5.67 10.14
CA ARG A 35 -3.29 4.88 10.12
C ARG A 35 -3.25 3.88 11.27
N ALA A 36 -2.66 2.71 11.02
CA ALA A 36 -2.43 1.67 12.02
C ALA A 36 -1.04 1.06 11.88
N THR A 37 -0.60 0.36 12.93
CA THR A 37 0.63 -0.42 12.90
C THR A 37 0.36 -1.81 13.46
N HIS A 38 0.84 -2.86 12.78
CA HIS A 38 0.70 -4.23 13.23
C HIS A 38 1.90 -5.06 12.83
N ASN A 39 2.51 -5.72 13.82
CA ASN A 39 3.70 -6.54 13.64
C ASN A 39 4.85 -5.82 12.89
N GLY A 40 4.97 -4.49 13.05
CA GLY A 40 5.99 -3.69 12.37
C GLY A 40 5.61 -3.21 10.97
N THR A 41 4.45 -3.61 10.44
CA THR A 41 3.89 -3.10 9.18
C THR A 41 3.01 -1.88 9.46
N LEU A 42 3.24 -0.80 8.72
CA LEU A 42 2.39 0.39 8.73
C LEU A 42 1.24 0.20 7.75
N ALA A 43 0.03 0.60 8.12
CA ALA A 43 -1.14 0.56 7.23
C ALA A 43 -1.81 1.93 7.18
N PHE A 44 -2.15 2.39 5.98
CA PHE A 44 -2.75 3.69 5.71
C PHE A 44 -4.08 3.49 4.98
N PHE A 45 -5.11 4.25 5.37
CA PHE A 45 -6.48 4.04 4.93
C PHE A 45 -7.17 5.34 4.52
N GLY A 46 -8.09 5.23 3.54
CA GLY A 46 -8.95 6.32 3.11
C GLY A 46 -8.16 7.47 2.50
N ILE A 47 -7.23 7.12 1.61
CA ILE A 47 -6.33 8.09 1.01
C ILE A 47 -6.89 8.51 -0.35
N GLU A 48 -7.07 9.81 -0.54
CA GLU A 48 -7.58 10.41 -1.77
C GLU A 48 -6.39 10.90 -2.63
N TYR A 49 -5.96 10.12 -3.65
CA TYR A 49 -4.82 10.48 -4.53
C TYR A 49 -4.70 9.64 -5.81
N ILE A 50 -3.67 9.89 -6.64
CA ILE A 50 -3.24 9.12 -7.82
C ILE A 50 -2.12 8.14 -7.43
N THR A 51 -2.30 6.82 -7.58
CA THR A 51 -1.37 5.75 -7.12
C THR A 51 0.13 6.02 -7.30
N GLU A 52 0.55 6.69 -8.38
CA GLU A 52 1.95 7.05 -8.67
C GLU A 52 2.58 7.93 -7.58
N ASP A 53 1.84 8.88 -6.99
CA ASP A 53 2.37 9.84 -6.01
C ASP A 53 2.80 9.16 -4.70
N VAL A 54 2.10 8.10 -4.27
CA VAL A 54 2.49 7.35 -3.06
C VAL A 54 3.70 6.49 -3.31
N ILE A 55 3.80 5.86 -4.49
CA ILE A 55 4.99 5.08 -4.81
C ILE A 55 6.21 6.00 -4.85
N ASP A 56 6.11 7.16 -5.51
CA ASP A 56 7.18 8.16 -5.54
C ASP A 56 7.56 8.64 -4.13
N SER A 57 6.56 8.88 -3.28
CA SER A 57 6.78 9.28 -1.89
C SER A 57 7.50 8.19 -1.08
N LEU A 58 7.11 6.93 -1.24
CA LEU A 58 7.79 5.80 -0.58
C LEU A 58 9.19 5.55 -1.16
N GLU A 59 9.39 5.76 -2.47
CA GLU A 59 10.70 5.70 -3.10
C GLU A 59 11.65 6.79 -2.60
N SER A 60 11.13 7.96 -2.17
CA SER A 60 11.95 9.01 -1.55
C SER A 60 12.58 8.58 -0.21
N VAL A 61 11.97 7.60 0.47
CA VAL A 61 12.40 7.02 1.75
C VAL A 61 12.70 5.52 1.61
N ILE A 62 13.13 5.08 0.43
CA ILE A 62 13.31 3.66 0.08
C ILE A 62 14.30 2.90 0.97
N ASP A 63 15.20 3.59 1.66
CA ASP A 63 16.12 2.96 2.62
C ASP A 63 15.36 2.42 3.85
N HIS A 64 14.16 2.95 4.13
CA HIS A 64 13.29 2.55 5.23
C HIS A 64 12.18 1.58 4.82
N VAL A 65 11.90 1.43 3.52
CA VAL A 65 10.80 0.60 2.99
C VAL A 65 11.36 -0.70 2.43
N ASP A 66 10.76 -1.84 2.78
CA ASP A 66 11.13 -3.15 2.23
C ASP A 66 10.10 -3.65 1.21
N ARG A 67 8.81 -3.61 1.59
CA ARG A 67 7.71 -4.17 0.79
C ARG A 67 6.45 -3.33 0.92
N VAL A 68 5.64 -3.28 -0.13
CA VAL A 68 4.39 -2.51 -0.14
C VAL A 68 3.29 -3.35 -0.77
N ALA A 69 2.15 -3.43 -0.10
CA ALA A 69 0.92 -3.92 -0.70
C ALA A 69 -0.07 -2.77 -0.80
N LEU A 70 -0.52 -2.47 -2.01
CA LEU A 70 -1.37 -1.33 -2.33
C LEU A 70 -2.70 -1.84 -2.88
N VAL A 71 -3.80 -1.34 -2.35
CA VAL A 71 -5.17 -1.64 -2.77
C VAL A 71 -5.83 -0.34 -3.18
N HIS A 72 -6.32 -0.28 -4.42
CA HIS A 72 -6.99 0.88 -4.99
C HIS A 72 -8.45 0.53 -5.25
N GLY A 73 -9.39 1.19 -4.56
CA GLY A 73 -10.82 1.10 -4.83
C GLY A 73 -11.36 2.35 -5.54
N TYR A 74 -11.96 2.16 -6.71
CA TYR A 74 -12.67 3.21 -7.46
C TYR A 74 -14.14 3.26 -7.05
N ASP A 75 -14.56 4.36 -6.43
CA ASP A 75 -15.88 4.54 -5.78
C ASP A 75 -17.04 4.50 -6.78
N THR A 76 -16.79 4.77 -8.06
CA THR A 76 -17.81 4.85 -9.11
C THR A 76 -18.03 3.57 -9.92
N ALA A 77 -17.13 2.59 -9.82
CA ALA A 77 -17.18 1.39 -10.67
C ALA A 77 -17.04 0.07 -9.90
N GLY A 78 -16.74 0.11 -8.60
CA GLY A 78 -16.39 -1.08 -7.81
C GLY A 78 -15.19 -1.82 -8.38
N VAL A 79 -14.36 -1.12 -9.18
CA VAL A 79 -13.09 -1.66 -9.66
C VAL A 79 -12.16 -1.58 -8.46
N VAL A 80 -11.67 -2.73 -8.03
CA VAL A 80 -10.61 -2.79 -7.04
C VAL A 80 -9.43 -3.48 -7.71
N SER A 81 -8.29 -2.81 -7.77
CA SER A 81 -7.03 -3.43 -8.14
C SER A 81 -6.09 -3.40 -6.96
N ALA A 82 -5.20 -4.39 -6.88
CA ALA A 82 -4.18 -4.40 -5.86
C ALA A 82 -2.83 -4.73 -6.46
N SER A 83 -1.78 -4.06 -6.01
CA SER A 83 -0.41 -4.25 -6.47
C SER A 83 0.50 -4.56 -5.29
N TYR A 84 1.44 -5.48 -5.50
CA TYR A 84 2.49 -5.79 -4.54
C TYR A 84 3.84 -5.37 -5.12
N TYR A 85 4.60 -4.65 -4.30
CA TYR A 85 5.90 -4.10 -4.64
C TYR A 85 6.96 -4.59 -3.66
N GLU A 86 8.16 -4.83 -4.17
CA GLU A 86 9.34 -5.13 -3.38
C GLU A 86 10.43 -4.11 -3.64
N ARG A 87 11.21 -3.79 -2.61
CA ARG A 87 12.41 -3.01 -2.79
C ARG A 87 13.44 -3.79 -3.59
N GLU A 88 13.79 -3.26 -4.75
CA GLU A 88 15.03 -3.61 -5.43
C GLU A 88 15.96 -2.40 -5.50
N ARG A 89 17.10 -2.50 -4.81
CA ARG A 89 18.09 -1.42 -4.70
C ARG A 89 17.47 -0.13 -4.13
N ARG A 90 17.10 0.80 -4.99
CA ARG A 90 16.57 2.14 -4.65
C ARG A 90 15.22 2.41 -5.30
N ARG A 91 14.46 1.35 -5.61
CA ARG A 91 13.14 1.45 -6.25
C ARG A 91 12.19 0.39 -5.72
N LEU A 92 10.90 0.68 -5.80
CA LEU A 92 9.82 -0.26 -5.60
C LEU A 92 9.44 -0.88 -6.95
N VAL A 93 9.68 -2.18 -7.10
CA VAL A 93 9.38 -2.91 -8.32
C VAL A 93 8.06 -3.63 -8.13
N GLU A 94 7.08 -3.36 -8.99
CA GLU A 94 5.81 -4.11 -9.02
C GLU A 94 6.10 -5.57 -9.37
N ARG A 95 5.77 -6.47 -8.45
CA ARG A 95 5.94 -7.91 -8.61
C ARG A 95 4.68 -8.59 -9.11
N GLU A 96 3.55 -8.09 -8.65
CA GLU A 96 2.26 -8.63 -8.99
C GLU A 96 1.22 -7.52 -8.95
N ARG A 97 0.30 -7.60 -9.91
CA ARG A 97 -0.90 -6.77 -9.94
C ARG A 97 -2.11 -7.67 -10.13
N LEU A 98 -3.03 -7.57 -9.19
CA LEU A 98 -4.32 -8.22 -9.19
C LEU A 98 -5.34 -7.25 -9.78
N ASP A 99 -5.94 -7.66 -10.90
CA ASP A 99 -7.04 -6.93 -11.50
C ASP A 99 -8.37 -7.23 -10.80
N ARG A 100 -9.42 -6.55 -11.26
CA ARG A 100 -10.78 -6.70 -10.74
C ARG A 100 -11.30 -8.14 -10.83
N GLU A 101 -10.97 -8.87 -11.90
CA GLU A 101 -11.49 -10.22 -12.07
C GLU A 101 -10.88 -11.14 -11.03
N THR A 102 -9.56 -11.03 -10.83
CA THR A 102 -8.84 -11.74 -9.79
C THR A 102 -9.37 -11.37 -8.41
N ALA A 103 -9.56 -10.07 -8.15
CA ALA A 103 -10.15 -9.54 -6.92
C ALA A 103 -11.49 -10.17 -6.55
N MET A 104 -12.39 -10.30 -7.53
CA MET A 104 -13.74 -10.84 -7.33
C MET A 104 -13.73 -12.33 -7.03
N THR A 105 -12.65 -13.04 -7.38
CA THR A 105 -12.48 -14.48 -7.11
C THR A 105 -11.78 -14.77 -5.79
N LEU A 106 -11.13 -13.77 -5.20
CA LEU A 106 -10.47 -13.91 -3.90
C LEU A 106 -11.53 -14.02 -2.79
N GLN A 107 -11.55 -15.16 -2.10
CA GLN A 107 -12.44 -15.40 -0.94
C GLN A 107 -11.97 -14.65 0.32
N GLU A 108 -10.66 -14.46 0.45
CA GLU A 108 -9.97 -13.72 1.51
C GLU A 108 -9.55 -12.38 0.88
N GLY A 109 -9.67 -11.25 1.58
CA GLY A 109 -9.45 -9.93 0.97
C GLY A 109 -8.04 -9.76 0.39
N PHE A 110 -7.80 -8.72 -0.41
CA PHE A 110 -6.49 -8.51 -1.08
C PHE A 110 -5.29 -8.54 -0.12
N PHE A 111 -5.44 -7.95 1.06
CA PHE A 111 -4.38 -7.96 2.06
C PHE A 111 -4.17 -9.35 2.66
N ASP A 112 -5.22 -10.14 2.85
CA ASP A 112 -5.10 -11.53 3.29
C ASP A 112 -4.39 -12.37 2.23
N TYR A 113 -4.70 -12.15 0.95
CA TYR A 113 -4.00 -12.79 -0.16
C TYR A 113 -2.50 -12.47 -0.15
N PHE A 114 -2.12 -11.20 -0.03
CA PHE A 114 -0.70 -10.82 0.02
C PHE A 114 -0.01 -11.26 1.31
N ALA A 115 -0.72 -11.29 2.44
CA ALA A 115 -0.22 -11.87 3.67
C ALA A 115 0.04 -13.38 3.51
N ALA A 116 -0.87 -14.12 2.91
CA ALA A 116 -0.73 -15.55 2.68
C ALA A 116 0.40 -15.88 1.68
N LYS A 117 0.55 -15.09 0.62
CA LYS A 117 1.51 -15.35 -0.46
C LYS A 117 2.91 -14.80 -0.19
N TYR A 118 2.99 -13.58 0.35
CA TYR A 118 4.25 -12.84 0.52
C TYR A 118 4.60 -12.57 1.98
N GLY A 119 3.69 -12.80 2.94
CA GLY A 119 3.94 -12.57 4.36
C GLY A 119 3.86 -11.10 4.78
N ILE A 120 3.39 -10.20 3.91
CA ILE A 120 3.14 -8.80 4.27
C ILE A 120 1.75 -8.69 4.89
N HIS A 121 1.70 -8.42 6.19
CA HIS A 121 0.44 -8.33 6.93
C HIS A 121 -0.11 -6.89 6.87
N ALA A 122 -1.31 -6.71 6.34
CA ALA A 122 -2.07 -5.48 6.64
C ALA A 122 -3.00 -5.71 7.82
N VAL A 123 -3.29 -4.63 8.55
CA VAL A 123 -4.33 -4.63 9.57
C VAL A 123 -5.67 -4.67 8.87
N VAL A 124 -6.46 -5.70 9.18
CA VAL A 124 -7.87 -5.82 8.82
C VAL A 124 -8.71 -4.93 9.74
#